data_AF-A0A3Q3JZJ7-F1
#
_entry.id   AF-A0A3Q3JZJ7-F1
#
_cell.length_a   1.000
_cell.length_b   1.000
_cell.length_c   1.000
_cell.angle_alpha   90.00
_cell.angle_beta   90.00
_cell.angle_gamma   90.00
#
_symmetry.space_group_name_H-M   'P 1'
#
loop_
_entity.id
_entity.type
_entity.pdbx_description
1 polymer ?
#
loop_
_entity_poly.entity_id
_entity_poly.type
_entity_poly.pdbx_seq_one_letter_code
_entity_poly.pdbx_strand_id
1 'polypeptide(L)'
;MDTKQSAETHCIVNSGLVSRPEGNDLRKGELKRTPFSKFKKVNSNFKSPLQVTPSAKVSPAEEVVQLERRKEQLDTEIAQLEAEGYRVEELDHHIAKLHEYNDIKDIGQSLLGRIAALRGTTTRDLYSHFGLELDD
;
A
#
# COMPACT_ATOMS: atom_id res chain seq x y z
N MET A 1 -40.32 42.15 13.31
CA MET A 1 -39.96 41.07 12.38
C MET A 1 -38.77 40.32 12.97
N ASP A 2 -38.79 39.06 13.30
CA ASP A 2 -39.80 38.20 13.89
C ASP A 2 -39.02 37.08 14.58
N THR A 3 -39.60 36.65 15.68
CA THR A 3 -39.44 35.41 16.44
C THR A 3 -38.86 34.15 15.76
N LYS A 4 -38.16 33.37 16.60
CA LYS A 4 -38.33 31.93 16.91
C LYS A 4 -37.50 30.84 16.19
N GLN A 5 -37.01 29.96 17.08
CA GLN A 5 -36.55 28.59 16.93
C GLN A 5 -37.51 27.67 16.14
N SER A 6 -36.95 26.67 15.47
CA SER A 6 -37.38 25.25 15.43
C SER A 6 -36.24 24.43 14.78
N ALA A 7 -35.72 23.38 15.41
CA ALA A 7 -36.18 21.98 15.34
C ALA A 7 -35.93 21.41 13.91
N GLU A 8 -35.35 20.23 13.63
CA GLU A 8 -35.54 18.91 14.23
C GLU A 8 -34.39 17.95 13.83
N THR A 9 -34.18 16.97 14.71
CA THR A 9 -33.64 15.62 14.55
C THR A 9 -34.00 14.96 13.20
N HIS A 10 -33.08 14.19 12.57
CA HIS A 10 -33.33 12.78 12.22
C HIS A 10 -32.14 12.11 11.52
N CYS A 11 -31.59 11.09 12.18
CA CYS A 11 -30.85 10.00 11.56
C CYS A 11 -31.80 9.22 10.63
N ILE A 12 -31.38 8.94 9.39
CA ILE A 12 -32.09 8.00 8.51
C ILE A 12 -31.15 6.87 8.09
N VAL A 13 -31.57 5.70 8.54
CA VAL A 13 -31.14 4.34 8.20
C VAL A 13 -31.40 4.09 6.72
N ASN A 14 -30.41 3.62 5.98
CA ASN A 14 -30.60 3.13 4.63
C ASN A 14 -30.78 1.61 4.65
N SER A 15 -32.03 1.16 4.78
CA SER A 15 -32.46 -0.23 4.63
C SER A 15 -32.98 -0.46 3.21
N GLY A 16 -32.11 -0.98 2.33
CA GLY A 16 -32.52 -1.46 1.02
C GLY A 16 -33.15 -2.85 1.11
N LEU A 17 -34.48 -2.89 1.18
CA LEU A 17 -35.30 -4.07 0.91
C LEU A 17 -35.33 -4.32 -0.61
N VAL A 18 -34.89 -5.50 -1.06
CA VAL A 18 -35.17 -6.02 -2.41
C VAL A 18 -35.90 -7.35 -2.28
N SER A 19 -36.99 -7.41 -3.02
CA SER A 19 -38.10 -8.37 -2.98
C SER A 19 -37.71 -9.79 -3.37
N ARG A 20 -38.37 -10.75 -2.72
CA ARG A 20 -38.29 -12.20 -2.97
C ARG A 20 -39.39 -12.63 -3.95
N PRO A 21 -39.13 -13.54 -4.92
CA PRO A 21 -40.18 -14.07 -5.76
C PRO A 21 -40.91 -15.22 -5.06
N GLU A 22 -42.23 -15.26 -5.26
CA GLU A 22 -43.11 -16.37 -4.89
C GLU A 22 -42.78 -17.62 -5.72
N GLY A 23 -42.72 -18.77 -5.04
CA GLY A 23 -42.55 -20.10 -5.62
C GLY A 23 -43.37 -21.08 -4.79
N ASN A 24 -44.42 -21.57 -5.42
CA ASN A 24 -45.49 -22.44 -4.99
C ASN A 24 -45.07 -23.91 -4.75
N ASP A 25 -45.95 -24.58 -4.00
CA ASP A 25 -45.86 -25.85 -3.29
C ASP A 25 -45.33 -27.12 -3.98
N LEU A 26 -45.01 -28.08 -3.10
CA LEU A 26 -44.93 -29.53 -3.28
C LEU A 26 -43.71 -30.04 -4.04
N ARG A 27 -42.73 -30.59 -3.28
CA ARG A 27 -42.45 -32.03 -3.28
C ARG A 27 -41.73 -32.45 -1.99
N LYS A 28 -42.31 -33.45 -1.34
CA LYS A 28 -41.80 -34.20 -0.19
C LYS A 28 -40.55 -34.98 -0.64
N GLY A 29 -39.39 -34.33 -0.56
CA GLY A 29 -38.09 -34.98 -0.76
C GLY A 29 -37.61 -35.56 0.56
N GLU A 30 -37.60 -36.88 0.68
CA GLU A 30 -36.98 -37.60 1.79
C GLU A 30 -35.48 -37.22 1.85
N LEU A 31 -35.12 -36.35 2.78
CA LEU A 31 -33.72 -36.13 3.13
C LEU A 31 -33.20 -37.42 3.74
N LYS A 32 -32.52 -38.24 2.93
CA LYS A 32 -31.78 -39.41 3.41
C LYS A 32 -30.72 -38.93 4.40
N ARG A 33 -31.07 -38.93 5.69
CA ARG A 33 -30.13 -38.73 6.79
C ARG A 33 -29.11 -39.88 6.70
N THR A 34 -27.83 -39.54 6.62
CA THR A 34 -26.76 -40.51 6.79
C THR A 34 -26.98 -41.23 8.12
N PRO A 35 -26.88 -42.58 8.16
CA PRO A 35 -27.04 -43.30 9.40
C PRO A 35 -25.95 -42.82 10.35
N PHE A 36 -26.38 -42.42 11.55
CA PHE A 36 -25.49 -42.04 12.65
C PHE A 36 -24.64 -43.27 13.00
N SER A 37 -23.50 -43.39 12.32
CA SER A 37 -22.38 -44.21 12.75
C SER A 37 -22.07 -43.80 14.19
N LYS A 38 -21.94 -44.77 15.10
CA LYS A 38 -21.64 -44.55 16.51
C LYS A 38 -20.34 -43.74 16.60
N PHE A 39 -20.46 -42.41 16.63
CA PHE A 39 -19.32 -41.52 16.74
C PHE A 39 -18.65 -41.82 18.06
N LYS A 40 -17.50 -42.50 18.01
CA LYS A 40 -16.60 -42.59 19.16
C LYS A 40 -16.29 -41.15 19.55
N LYS A 41 -16.63 -40.78 20.77
CA LYS A 41 -16.30 -39.48 21.35
C LYS A 41 -14.78 -39.34 21.34
N VAL A 42 -14.25 -38.66 20.34
CA VAL A 42 -12.84 -38.25 20.32
C VAL A 42 -12.77 -37.06 21.25
N ASN A 43 -12.24 -37.27 22.46
CA ASN A 43 -11.89 -36.19 23.36
C ASN A 43 -10.67 -35.46 22.79
N SER A 44 -10.83 -34.78 21.66
CA SER A 44 -9.84 -33.84 21.17
C SER A 44 -10.11 -32.51 21.86
N ASN A 45 -9.28 -32.18 22.85
CA ASN A 45 -9.19 -30.81 23.33
C ASN A 45 -8.78 -29.97 22.11
N PHE A 46 -9.69 -29.12 21.63
CA PHE A 46 -9.40 -28.17 20.57
C PHE A 46 -8.27 -27.26 21.07
N LYS A 47 -7.05 -27.51 20.58
CA LYS A 47 -5.91 -26.65 20.85
C LYS A 47 -6.06 -25.44 19.93
N SER A 48 -6.58 -24.35 20.49
CA SER A 48 -6.56 -23.05 19.82
C SER A 48 -5.11 -22.71 19.44
N PRO A 49 -4.84 -22.29 18.19
CA PRO A 49 -3.48 -21.96 17.72
C PRO A 49 -2.75 -20.82 18.44
N LEU A 50 -3.27 -20.26 19.54
CA LEU A 50 -2.54 -19.28 20.36
C LEU A 50 -1.58 -20.00 21.31
N GLN A 51 -0.52 -20.57 20.74
CA GLN A 51 0.67 -20.87 21.50
C GLN A 51 1.34 -19.53 21.84
N VAL A 52 1.08 -19.03 23.05
CA VAL A 52 1.95 -18.00 23.63
C VAL A 52 3.29 -18.70 23.84
N THR A 53 4.23 -18.44 22.93
CA THR A 53 5.63 -18.81 23.13
C THR A 53 6.09 -18.23 24.47
N PRO A 54 6.91 -18.94 25.27
CA PRO A 54 7.57 -18.30 26.38
C PRO A 54 8.57 -17.32 25.78
N SER A 55 8.13 -16.08 25.53
CA SER A 55 9.05 -14.95 25.43
C SER A 55 9.95 -15.03 26.65
N ALA A 56 11.26 -15.09 26.43
CA ALA A 56 12.23 -15.01 27.51
C ALA A 56 11.80 -13.84 28.39
N LYS A 57 11.47 -14.11 29.65
CA LYS A 57 11.01 -13.10 30.61
C LYS A 57 12.22 -12.27 31.01
N VAL A 58 12.69 -11.43 30.10
CA VAL A 58 13.56 -10.32 30.44
C VAL A 58 12.69 -9.40 31.29
N SER A 59 13.21 -8.94 32.43
CA SER A 59 12.45 -8.04 33.28
C SER A 59 12.11 -6.79 32.45
N PRO A 60 10.90 -6.21 32.56
CA PRO A 60 10.55 -5.00 31.81
C PRO A 60 11.60 -3.88 31.96
N ALA A 61 12.27 -3.80 33.11
CA ALA A 61 13.38 -2.87 33.34
C ALA A 61 14.63 -3.19 32.51
N GLU A 62 14.98 -4.46 32.35
CA GLU A 62 16.12 -4.90 31.53
C GLU A 62 15.84 -4.71 30.03
N GLU A 63 14.58 -4.82 29.60
CA GLU A 63 14.17 -4.50 28.22
C GLU A 63 14.29 -3.01 27.93
N VAL A 64 13.87 -2.15 28.86
CA VAL A 64 14.02 -0.69 28.74
C VAL A 64 15.49 -0.31 28.59
N VAL A 65 16.38 -0.85 29.42
CA VAL A 65 17.83 -0.58 29.34
C VAL A 65 18.41 -1.05 28.00
N GLN A 66 17.96 -2.19 27.47
CA GLN A 66 18.40 -2.67 26.15
C GLN A 66 17.89 -1.79 25.01
N LEU A 67 16.66 -1.31 25.10
CA LEU A 67 16.08 -0.40 24.10
C LEU A 67 16.76 0.97 24.13
N GLU A 68 17.07 1.50 25.30
CA GLU A 68 17.82 2.74 25.46
C GLU A 68 19.23 2.62 24.85
N ARG A 69 19.96 1.53 25.14
CA ARG A 69 21.26 1.27 24.51
C ARG A 69 21.16 1.20 22.98
N ARG A 70 20.14 0.50 22.44
CA ARG A 70 19.94 0.43 20.98
C ARG A 70 19.61 1.78 20.38
N LYS A 71 18.81 2.59 21.09
CA LYS A 71 18.48 3.95 20.66
C LYS A 71 19.75 4.80 20.57
N GLU A 72 20.57 4.80 21.61
CA GLU A 72 21.84 5.54 21.61
C GLU A 72 22.76 5.12 20.45
N GLN A 73 22.86 3.80 20.20
CA GLN A 73 23.64 3.28 19.08
C GLN A 73 23.11 3.80 17.73
N LEU A 74 21.80 3.74 17.52
CA LEU A 74 21.18 4.25 16.29
C LEU A 74 21.34 5.76 16.14
N ASP A 75 21.21 6.53 17.23
CA ASP A 75 21.42 7.97 17.22
C ASP A 75 22.88 8.32 16.83
N THR A 76 23.87 7.53 17.28
CA THR A 76 25.27 7.73 16.85
C THR A 76 25.51 7.38 15.39
N GLU A 77 24.82 6.38 14.85
CA GLU A 77 24.93 5.99 13.43
C GLU A 77 24.27 7.06 12.54
N ILE A 78 23.10 7.56 12.94
CA ILE A 78 22.43 8.68 12.26
C ILE A 78 23.33 9.92 12.24
N ALA A 79 23.94 10.29 13.37
CA ALA A 79 24.83 11.45 13.43
C ALA A 79 26.08 11.30 12.54
N GLN A 80 26.62 10.07 12.39
CA GLN A 80 27.71 9.80 11.46
C GLN A 80 27.26 9.97 10.00
N LEU A 81 26.11 9.41 9.63
CA LEU A 81 25.55 9.55 8.29
C LEU A 81 25.24 11.01 7.94
N GLU A 82 24.68 11.77 8.89
CA GLU A 82 24.44 13.21 8.71
C GLU A 82 25.75 13.99 8.57
N ALA A 83 26.81 13.63 9.32
CA ALA A 83 28.13 14.26 9.20
C ALA A 83 28.84 13.93 7.88
N GLU A 84 28.59 12.75 7.32
CA GLU A 84 29.00 12.36 5.96
C GLU A 84 28.19 13.07 4.86
N GLY A 85 27.14 13.80 5.24
CA GLY A 85 26.32 14.60 4.34
C GLY A 85 25.12 13.86 3.75
N TYR A 86 24.80 12.65 4.24
CA TYR A 86 23.63 11.91 3.81
C TYR A 86 22.38 12.49 4.46
N ARG A 87 21.75 13.45 3.78
CA ARG A 87 20.46 14.01 4.18
C ARG A 87 19.33 13.46 3.31
N VAL A 88 18.23 13.08 3.96
CA VAL A 88 17.07 12.48 3.29
C VAL A 88 16.45 13.47 2.30
N GLU A 89 16.47 14.76 2.62
CA GLU A 89 15.92 15.81 1.76
C GLU A 89 16.71 15.97 0.45
N GLU A 90 18.01 15.66 0.47
CA GLU A 90 18.85 15.73 -0.73
C GLU A 90 18.48 14.62 -1.72
N LEU A 91 18.05 13.46 -1.24
CA LEU A 91 17.62 12.35 -2.06
C LEU A 91 16.35 12.69 -2.85
N ASP A 92 15.32 13.22 -2.17
CA ASP A 92 14.07 13.62 -2.82
C ASP A 92 14.31 14.72 -3.87
N HIS A 93 15.22 15.66 -3.57
CA HIS A 93 15.62 16.70 -4.52
C HIS A 93 16.33 16.14 -5.75
N HIS A 94 17.20 15.14 -5.57
CA HIS A 94 17.90 14.49 -6.69
C HIS A 94 16.94 13.67 -7.54
N ILE A 95 15.98 12.97 -6.92
CA ILE A 95 14.92 12.25 -7.62
C ILE A 95 14.08 13.22 -8.46
N ALA A 96 13.67 14.36 -7.88
CA ALA A 96 12.90 15.38 -8.60
C ALA A 96 13.66 15.92 -9.82
N LYS A 97 14.94 16.24 -9.67
CA LYS A 97 15.80 16.70 -10.78
C LYS A 97 15.96 15.66 -11.89
N LEU A 98 16.10 14.38 -11.53
CA LEU A 98 16.18 13.29 -12.51
C LEU A 98 14.88 13.16 -13.31
N HIS A 99 13.73 13.29 -12.65
CA HIS A 99 12.44 13.30 -13.35
C HIS A 99 12.32 14.51 -14.29
N GLU A 100 12.67 15.71 -13.82
CA GLU A 100 12.64 16.92 -14.66
C GLU A 100 13.56 16.80 -15.88
N TYR A 101 14.77 16.27 -15.69
CA TYR A 101 15.70 15.99 -16.79
C TYR A 101 15.11 14.98 -17.79
N ASN A 102 14.58 13.85 -17.31
CA ASN A 102 13.99 12.82 -18.17
C ASN A 102 12.79 13.36 -18.96
N ASP A 103 11.92 14.14 -18.33
CA ASP A 103 10.75 14.74 -18.98
C ASP A 103 11.18 15.65 -20.14
N ILE A 104 12.18 16.51 -19.91
CA ILE A 104 12.72 17.39 -20.96
C ILE A 104 13.41 16.58 -22.05
N LYS A 105 14.20 15.55 -21.68
CA LYS A 105 14.88 14.66 -22.62
C LYS A 105 13.88 13.97 -23.54
N ASP A 106 12.80 13.43 -22.98
CA ASP A 106 11.76 12.70 -23.72
C ASP A 106 10.98 13.63 -24.67
N ILE A 107 10.65 14.84 -24.23
CA ILE A 107 10.05 15.87 -25.09
C ILE A 107 11.02 16.20 -26.23
N GLY A 108 12.29 16.43 -25.92
CA GLY A 108 13.34 16.71 -26.90
C GLY A 108 13.47 15.60 -27.95
N GLN A 109 13.52 14.34 -27.52
CA GLN A 109 13.57 13.18 -28.42
C GLN A 109 12.33 13.05 -29.30
N SER A 110 11.14 13.28 -28.74
CA SER A 110 9.88 13.28 -29.49
C SER A 110 9.87 14.34 -30.59
N LEU A 111 10.35 15.56 -30.27
CA LEU A 111 10.49 16.63 -31.25
C LEU A 111 11.54 16.28 -32.31
N LEU A 112 12.68 15.74 -31.91
CA LEU A 112 13.75 15.38 -32.82
C LEU A 112 13.32 14.28 -33.80
N GLY A 113 12.58 13.28 -33.33
CA GLY A 113 11.98 12.24 -34.17
C GLY A 113 10.99 12.79 -35.20
N ARG A 114 10.16 13.77 -34.79
CA ARG A 114 9.23 14.45 -35.72
C ARG A 114 9.98 15.29 -36.75
N ILE A 115 11.01 16.02 -36.33
CA ILE A 115 11.85 16.83 -37.24
C ILE A 115 12.58 15.93 -38.25
N ALA A 116 13.12 14.80 -37.79
CA ALA A 116 13.78 13.81 -38.65
C ALA A 116 12.82 13.28 -39.72
N ALA A 117 11.60 12.91 -39.32
CA ALA A 117 10.56 12.44 -40.24
C ALA A 117 10.16 13.50 -41.28
N LEU A 118 10.01 14.76 -40.86
CA LEU A 118 9.66 15.86 -41.77
C LEU A 118 10.78 16.21 -42.75
N ARG A 119 12.04 16.12 -42.31
CA ARG A 119 13.21 16.44 -43.14
C ARG A 119 13.70 15.26 -43.98
N GLY A 120 13.20 14.04 -43.70
CA GLY A 120 13.72 12.82 -44.32
C GLY A 120 15.16 12.50 -43.93
N THR A 121 15.62 13.01 -42.78
CA THR A 121 16.98 12.79 -42.25
C THR A 121 16.95 11.79 -41.12
N THR A 122 18.11 11.24 -40.74
CA THR A 122 18.18 10.39 -39.55
C THR A 122 18.21 11.24 -38.29
N THR A 123 17.74 10.68 -37.17
CA THR A 123 17.86 11.34 -35.86
C THR A 123 19.33 11.62 -35.53
N ARG A 124 20.24 10.70 -35.89
CA ARG A 124 21.69 10.86 -35.68
C ARG A 124 22.27 12.10 -36.36
N ASP A 125 21.83 12.42 -37.57
CA ASP A 125 22.31 13.62 -38.28
C ASP A 125 21.83 14.90 -37.58
N LEU A 126 20.63 14.87 -36.99
CA LEU A 126 20.12 15.98 -36.21
C LEU A 126 20.87 16.16 -34.89
N TYR A 127 21.27 15.08 -34.22
CA TYR A 127 22.13 15.17 -33.03
C TYR A 127 23.41 15.96 -33.34
N SER A 128 24.11 15.61 -34.43
CA SER A 128 25.31 16.34 -34.86
C SER A 128 25.01 17.81 -35.24
N HIS A 129 23.88 18.06 -35.90
CA HIS A 129 23.48 19.42 -36.30
C HIS A 129 23.13 20.32 -35.11
N PHE A 130 22.56 19.77 -34.04
CA PHE A 130 22.19 20.52 -32.84
C PHE A 130 23.28 20.48 -31.75
N GLY A 131 24.44 19.86 -32.02
CA GLY A 131 25.54 19.75 -31.06
C GLY A 131 25.21 18.85 -29.86
N LEU A 132 24.35 17.85 -30.06
CA LEU A 132 23.98 16.86 -29.06
C LEU A 132 24.92 15.66 -29.14
N GLU A 133 25.35 15.17 -27.99
CA GLU A 133 26.11 13.93 -27.86
C GLU A 133 25.13 12.74 -27.76
N LEU A 134 25.54 11.58 -28.29
CA LEU A 134 24.73 10.35 -28.23
C LEU A 134 24.93 9.60 -26.90
N ASP A 135 26.03 9.92 -26.20
CA ASP A 135 26.43 9.30 -24.94
C ASP A 135 26.04 10.25 -23.78
N ASP A 136 24.74 10.35 -23.51
CA ASP A 136 24.16 11.17 -22.43
C ASP A 136 23.33 10.31 -21.46
#